data_AF-A0A412ITZ7-F1
#
_entry.id   AF-A0A412ITZ7-F1
#
_cell.length_a   1.000
_cell.length_b   1.000
_cell.length_c   1.000
_cell.angle_alpha   90.00
_cell.angle_beta   90.00
_cell.angle_gamma   90.00
#
_symmetry.space_group_name_H-M   'P 1'
#
loop_
_entity.id
_entity.type
_entity.pdbx_description
1 polymer ?
#
loop_
_entity_poly.entity_id
_entity_poly.type
_entity_poly.pdbx_seq_one_letter_code
_entity_poly.pdbx_strand_id
1 'polypeptide(L)'
;MNQRHYDIYVESVWNCASSKACSTVYLLDRASGCTGMMTSLTFGKSDGNQAEMLRTATLAALNRTLSESVESGSKVSLYINCGYVRDVLIQERYQQWQQNNWETEQGRPVAEADLWKKLLALLNIMDVQPVQKSVWEQNYEIAKKLLQVAEFNASSPK
;
A
#
# COMPACT_ATOMS: atom_id res chain seq x y z
N MET A 1 -9.51 -21.37 -16.30
CA MET A 1 -9.80 -20.75 -14.99
C MET A 1 -9.81 -19.25 -15.22
N ASN A 2 -10.87 -18.54 -14.85
CA ASN A 2 -10.92 -17.08 -14.96
C ASN A 2 -9.98 -16.49 -13.90
N GLN A 3 -8.96 -15.77 -14.34
CA GLN A 3 -8.06 -15.05 -13.46
C GLN A 3 -8.85 -13.95 -12.73
N ARG A 4 -8.86 -13.97 -11.39
CA ARG A 4 -9.52 -12.92 -10.59
C ARG A 4 -8.78 -11.59 -10.74
N HIS A 5 -9.50 -10.47 -10.65
CA HIS A 5 -8.94 -9.13 -10.72
C HIS A 5 -9.41 -8.29 -9.54
N TYR A 6 -8.45 -7.84 -8.73
CA TYR A 6 -8.65 -6.97 -7.59
C TYR A 6 -8.18 -5.54 -7.88
N ASP A 7 -8.96 -4.54 -7.47
CA ASP A 7 -8.50 -3.16 -7.30
C ASP A 7 -8.25 -2.89 -5.82
N ILE A 8 -7.06 -2.44 -5.46
CA ILE A 8 -6.69 -2.15 -4.07
C ILE A 8 -6.32 -0.67 -3.95
N TYR A 9 -7.03 0.04 -3.09
CA TYR A 9 -6.83 1.45 -2.82
C TYR A 9 -6.27 1.60 -1.41
N VAL A 10 -5.13 2.28 -1.29
CA VAL A 10 -4.42 2.44 -0.02
C VAL A 10 -4.25 3.91 0.29
N GLU A 11 -4.85 4.31 1.40
CA GLU A 11 -4.75 5.66 1.94
C GLU A 11 -4.12 5.62 3.33
N SER A 12 -3.12 6.49 3.52
CA SER A 12 -2.35 6.56 4.76
C SER A 12 -2.39 7.98 5.29
N VAL A 13 -2.89 8.14 6.51
CA VAL A 13 -3.02 9.44 7.18
C VAL A 13 -2.10 9.53 8.39
N TRP A 14 -1.57 10.72 8.63
CA TRP A 14 -0.80 11.03 9.81
C TRP A 14 -1.65 11.80 10.81
N ASN A 15 -1.55 11.44 12.09
CA ASN A 15 -2.17 12.18 13.17
C ASN A 15 -1.07 12.72 14.10
N CYS A 16 -0.86 14.03 14.04
CA CYS A 16 0.17 14.73 14.80
C CYS A 16 -0.06 14.72 16.31
N ALA A 17 -1.33 14.74 16.77
CA ALA A 17 -1.65 14.80 18.19
C ALA A 17 -1.25 13.53 18.96
N SER A 18 -1.11 12.40 18.27
CA SER A 18 -0.79 11.11 18.87
C SER A 18 0.49 10.47 18.33
N SER A 19 1.17 11.14 17.41
CA SER A 19 2.34 10.60 16.69
C SER A 19 2.10 9.20 16.10
N LYS A 20 0.89 8.94 15.59
CA LYS A 20 0.54 7.67 14.93
C LYS A 20 0.11 7.90 13.49
N ALA A 21 0.53 7.03 12.60
CA ALA A 21 -0.05 6.90 11.26
C ALA A 21 -1.15 5.83 11.26
N CYS A 22 -2.18 6.04 10.46
CA CYS A 22 -3.15 5.00 10.13
C CYS A 22 -3.07 4.74 8.63
N SER A 23 -3.17 3.48 8.21
CA SER A 23 -3.39 3.13 6.81
C SER A 23 -4.63 2.29 6.68
N THR A 24 -5.49 2.69 5.78
CA THR A 24 -6.68 1.92 5.43
C THR A 24 -6.57 1.50 3.98
N VAL A 25 -6.90 0.24 3.77
CA VAL A 25 -6.91 -0.44 2.49
C VAL A 25 -8.34 -0.78 2.16
N TYR A 26 -8.82 -0.31 1.02
CA TYR A 26 -10.07 -0.73 0.42
C TYR A 26 -9.76 -1.70 -0.72
N LEU A 27 -10.23 -2.95 -0.60
CA LEU A 27 -10.04 -3.99 -1.60
C LEU A 27 -11.35 -4.29 -2.31
N LEU A 28 -11.37 -4.20 -3.63
CA LEU A 28 -12.50 -4.50 -4.48
C LEU A 28 -12.17 -5.69 -5.39
N ASP A 29 -12.97 -6.75 -5.33
CA ASP A 29 -12.94 -7.83 -6.31
C ASP A 29 -13.90 -7.51 -7.48
N ARG A 30 -13.36 -7.40 -8.69
CA ARG A 30 -14.16 -7.08 -9.89
C ARG A 30 -15.11 -8.20 -10.29
N ALA A 31 -14.84 -9.45 -9.93
CA ALA A 31 -15.65 -10.59 -10.34
C ALA A 31 -16.94 -10.73 -9.53
N SER A 32 -16.92 -10.34 -8.25
CA SER A 32 -18.07 -10.48 -7.36
C SER A 32 -19.00 -9.26 -7.36
N GLY A 33 -18.55 -8.09 -7.83
CA GLY A 33 -19.34 -6.85 -7.80
C GLY A 33 -19.74 -6.39 -6.38
N CYS A 34 -19.28 -7.09 -5.34
CA CYS A 34 -19.60 -6.82 -3.96
C CYS A 34 -18.80 -5.62 -3.43
N THR A 35 -19.40 -4.89 -2.49
CA THR A 35 -18.80 -3.84 -1.69
C THR A 35 -17.46 -4.31 -1.12
N GLY A 36 -16.39 -3.59 -1.45
CA GLY A 36 -15.03 -3.97 -1.10
C GLY A 36 -14.80 -4.16 0.40
N MET A 37 -13.86 -5.05 0.75
CA MET A 37 -13.41 -5.26 2.12
C MET A 37 -12.50 -4.09 2.54
N MET A 38 -12.88 -3.40 3.62
CA MET A 38 -12.08 -2.33 4.21
C MET A 38 -11.23 -2.91 5.35
N THR A 39 -9.90 -2.85 5.24
CA THR A 39 -8.96 -3.23 6.30
C THR A 39 -8.23 -1.98 6.77
N SER A 40 -8.36 -1.64 8.05
CA SER A 40 -7.65 -0.51 8.66
C SER A 40 -6.58 -0.98 9.63
N LEU A 41 -5.38 -0.41 9.55
CA LEU A 41 -4.28 -0.68 10.45
C LEU A 41 -3.67 0.63 10.97
N THR A 42 -3.59 0.76 12.29
CA THR A 42 -2.94 1.90 12.94
C THR A 42 -1.54 1.52 13.44
N PHE A 43 -0.55 2.36 13.14
CA PHE A 43 0.84 2.20 13.55
C PHE A 43 1.32 3.46 14.29
N GLY A 44 1.96 3.27 15.44
CA GLY A 44 2.57 4.36 16.20
C GLY A 44 3.96 3.96 16.68
N LYS A 45 4.87 4.94 16.74
CA LYS A 45 6.24 4.79 17.27
C LYS A 45 6.58 6.02 18.08
N SER A 46 7.25 5.85 19.23
CA SER A 46 7.59 6.94 20.16
C SER A 46 8.42 8.06 19.49
N ASP A 47 9.30 7.69 18.57
CA ASP A 47 10.27 8.60 17.93
C ASP A 47 10.21 8.56 16.39
N GLY A 48 9.10 8.06 15.84
CA GLY A 48 8.91 7.96 14.39
C GLY A 48 8.53 9.30 13.78
N ASN A 49 9.16 9.68 12.66
CA ASN A 49 8.72 10.84 11.89
C ASN A 49 7.51 10.49 10.99
N GLN A 50 6.79 11.53 10.53
CA GLN A 50 5.61 11.37 9.69
C GLN A 50 5.86 10.49 8.45
N ALA A 51 6.97 10.69 7.75
CA ALA A 51 7.27 9.95 6.52
C ALA A 51 7.52 8.45 6.81
N GLU A 52 8.27 8.13 7.85
CA GLU A 52 8.53 6.75 8.30
C GLU A 52 7.23 6.04 8.67
N MET A 53 6.37 6.71 9.43
CA MET A 53 5.12 6.15 9.90
C MET A 53 4.14 5.91 8.75
N LEU A 54 4.03 6.84 7.80
CA LEU A 54 3.21 6.65 6.60
C LEU A 54 3.70 5.48 5.73
N ARG A 55 5.01 5.35 5.50
CA ARG A 55 5.58 4.22 4.73
C ARG A 55 5.33 2.89 5.42
N THR A 56 5.65 2.81 6.72
CA THR A 56 5.49 1.59 7.52
C THR A 56 4.03 1.13 7.49
N ALA A 57 3.10 2.05 7.73
CA ALA A 57 1.67 1.75 7.74
C ALA A 57 1.18 1.28 6.36
N THR A 58 1.62 1.94 5.28
CA THR A 58 1.29 1.54 3.90
C THR A 58 1.76 0.13 3.61
N LEU A 59 3.05 -0.16 3.87
CA LEU A 59 3.67 -1.45 3.56
C LEU A 59 3.05 -2.58 4.38
N ALA A 60 2.78 -2.35 5.66
CA ALA A 60 2.17 -3.36 6.52
C ALA A 60 0.72 -3.64 6.12
N ALA A 61 -0.05 -2.62 5.74
CA ALA A 61 -1.42 -2.80 5.26
C ALA A 61 -1.47 -3.53 3.91
N LEU A 62 -0.59 -3.21 2.98
CA LEU A 62 -0.44 -3.97 1.73
C LEU A 62 -0.08 -5.43 1.99
N ASN A 63 0.93 -5.69 2.81
CA ASN A 63 1.33 -7.05 3.17
C ASN A 63 0.14 -7.85 3.72
N ARG A 64 -0.58 -7.30 4.69
CA ARG A 64 -1.72 -7.96 5.32
C ARG A 64 -2.81 -8.27 4.28
N THR A 65 -3.29 -7.24 3.58
CA THR A 65 -4.39 -7.40 2.61
C THR A 65 -4.05 -8.38 1.50
N LEU A 66 -2.84 -8.29 0.93
CA LEU A 66 -2.41 -9.21 -0.13
C LEU A 66 -2.29 -10.65 0.38
N SER A 67 -1.79 -10.86 1.61
CA SER A 67 -1.64 -12.20 2.18
C SER A 67 -2.95 -12.86 2.63
N GLU A 68 -3.92 -12.07 3.10
CA GLU A 68 -5.16 -12.59 3.71
C GLU A 68 -6.32 -12.64 2.71
N SER A 69 -6.32 -11.78 1.69
CA SER A 69 -7.52 -11.52 0.87
C SER A 69 -7.32 -11.65 -0.63
N VAL A 70 -6.10 -11.87 -1.13
CA VAL A 70 -5.80 -11.97 -2.57
C VAL A 70 -5.23 -13.34 -2.91
N GLU A 71 -5.87 -14.02 -3.84
CA GLU A 71 -5.45 -15.34 -4.31
C GLU A 71 -4.21 -15.24 -5.21
N SER A 72 -3.29 -16.21 -5.10
CA SER A 72 -2.13 -16.31 -5.99
C SER A 72 -2.55 -16.42 -7.46
N GLY A 73 -1.77 -15.83 -8.35
CA GLY A 73 -2.05 -15.76 -9.78
C GLY A 73 -3.09 -14.70 -10.17
N SER A 74 -3.69 -13.99 -9.22
CA SER A 74 -4.66 -12.92 -9.51
C SER A 74 -4.02 -11.68 -10.12
N LYS A 75 -4.80 -10.92 -10.87
CA LYS A 75 -4.47 -9.57 -11.31
C LYS A 75 -4.78 -8.57 -10.21
N VAL A 76 -3.88 -7.63 -9.96
CA VAL A 76 -4.03 -6.63 -8.93
C VAL A 76 -3.65 -5.26 -9.46
N SER A 77 -4.57 -4.30 -9.39
CA SER A 77 -4.29 -2.89 -9.65
C SER A 77 -4.13 -2.15 -8.33
N LEU A 78 -2.94 -1.58 -8.07
CA LEU A 78 -2.63 -0.88 -6.82
C LEU A 78 -2.71 0.64 -6.98
N TYR A 79 -3.60 1.28 -6.22
CA TYR A 79 -3.75 2.73 -6.12
C TYR A 79 -3.26 3.19 -4.75
N ILE A 80 -2.04 3.73 -4.68
CA ILE A 80 -1.37 4.06 -3.41
C ILE A 80 -1.16 5.57 -3.32
N ASN A 81 -1.68 6.19 -2.27
CA ASN A 81 -1.47 7.63 -2.06
C ASN A 81 -0.07 7.94 -1.50
N CYS A 82 0.53 7.03 -0.71
CA CYS A 82 1.91 7.15 -0.25
C CYS A 82 2.90 7.20 -1.42
N GLY A 83 3.41 8.40 -1.72
CA GLY A 83 4.25 8.64 -2.90
C GLY A 83 5.52 7.79 -2.94
N TYR A 84 6.23 7.69 -1.81
CA TYR A 84 7.45 6.89 -1.75
C TYR A 84 7.22 5.42 -2.12
N VAL A 85 6.22 4.76 -1.50
CA VAL A 85 5.93 3.34 -1.74
C VAL A 85 5.49 3.14 -3.19
N ARG A 86 4.61 4.00 -3.71
CA ARG A 86 4.16 3.97 -5.09
C ARG A 86 5.34 4.12 -6.07
N ASP A 87 6.19 5.11 -5.87
CA ASP A 87 7.26 5.43 -6.80
C ASP A 87 8.34 4.34 -6.80
N VAL A 88 8.63 3.72 -5.65
CA VAL A 88 9.52 2.55 -5.56
C VAL A 88 8.98 1.36 -6.35
N LEU A 89 7.67 1.09 -6.27
CA LEU A 89 7.04 0.00 -7.02
C LEU A 89 7.01 0.29 -8.52
N ILE A 90 6.63 1.50 -8.93
CA ILE A 90 6.55 1.90 -10.35
C ILE A 90 7.91 1.95 -11.02
N GLN A 91 8.93 2.48 -10.32
CA GLN A 91 10.28 2.64 -10.87
C GLN A 91 11.18 1.44 -10.56
N GLU A 92 10.63 0.39 -9.94
CA GLU A 92 11.32 -0.85 -9.60
C GLU A 92 12.65 -0.66 -8.83
N ARG A 93 12.75 0.41 -8.02
CA ARG A 93 13.97 0.75 -7.26
C ARG A 93 14.44 -0.38 -6.33
N TYR A 94 13.52 -1.27 -5.96
CA TYR A 94 13.80 -2.45 -5.14
C TYR A 94 14.72 -3.45 -5.83
N GLN A 95 14.81 -3.48 -7.17
CA GLN A 95 15.74 -4.36 -7.89
C GLN A 95 17.19 -4.03 -7.51
N GLN A 96 17.54 -2.75 -7.44
CA GLN A 96 18.86 -2.32 -7.00
C GLN A 96 19.11 -2.68 -5.54
N TRP A 97 18.10 -2.55 -4.68
CA TRP A 97 18.23 -2.94 -3.28
C TRP A 97 18.48 -4.44 -3.13
N GLN A 98 17.79 -5.28 -3.90
CA GLN A 98 18.01 -6.73 -3.90
C GLN A 98 19.44 -7.09 -4.34
N GLN A 99 19.99 -6.38 -5.32
CA GLN A 99 21.38 -6.56 -5.78
C GLN A 99 22.41 -6.09 -4.75
N ASN A 100 22.09 -5.05 -3.99
CA ASN A 100 22.98 -4.44 -3.00
C ASN A 100 22.71 -4.92 -1.57
N ASN A 101 22.28 -6.17 -1.36
CA ASN A 101 22.03 -6.74 -0.03
C ASN A 101 21.09 -5.90 0.86
N TRP A 102 20.10 -5.24 0.26
CA TRP A 102 19.17 -4.33 0.91
C TRP A 102 19.80 -3.07 1.49
N GLU A 103 20.82 -2.55 0.81
CA GLU A 103 21.43 -1.25 1.08
C GLU A 103 21.09 -0.23 -0.01
N THR A 104 21.01 1.03 0.41
CA THR A 104 20.92 2.19 -0.48
C THR A 104 22.24 2.43 -1.22
N GLU A 105 22.23 3.26 -2.26
CA GLU A 105 23.46 3.66 -2.98
C GLU A 105 24.55 4.26 -2.07
N GLN A 106 24.15 4.77 -0.90
CA GLN A 106 25.06 5.34 0.10
C GLN A 106 25.53 4.32 1.15
N GLY A 107 25.29 3.01 0.93
CA GLY A 107 25.69 1.94 1.86
C GLY A 107 24.89 1.92 3.17
N ARG A 108 23.78 2.65 3.24
CA ARG A 108 22.89 2.63 4.42
C ARG A 108 21.81 1.57 4.23
N PRO A 109 21.41 0.83 5.28
CA PRO A 109 20.30 -0.11 5.19
C PRO A 109 19.02 0.55 4.65
N VAL A 110 18.31 -0.15 3.76
CA VAL A 110 17.02 0.31 3.25
C VAL A 110 16.02 0.35 4.40
N ALA A 111 15.33 1.48 4.53
CA ALA A 111 14.28 1.64 5.52
C ALA A 111 13.15 0.63 5.27
N GLU A 112 12.64 0.03 6.36
CA GLU A 112 11.58 -0.98 6.30
C GLU A 112 11.90 -2.19 5.39
N ALA A 113 13.18 -2.55 5.20
CA ALA A 113 13.62 -3.63 4.31
C ALA A 113 12.85 -4.95 4.50
N ASP A 114 12.53 -5.33 5.74
CA ASP A 114 11.79 -6.56 6.02
C ASP A 114 10.34 -6.51 5.54
N LEU A 115 9.68 -5.35 5.61
CA LEU A 115 8.34 -5.17 5.07
C LEU A 115 8.34 -5.19 3.54
N TRP A 116 9.38 -4.61 2.94
CA TRP A 116 9.59 -4.68 1.49
C TRP A 116 9.84 -6.12 1.02
N LYS A 117 10.72 -6.87 1.68
CA LYS A 117 10.98 -8.29 1.36
C LYS A 117 9.69 -9.11 1.35
N LYS A 118 8.85 -8.95 2.39
CA LYS A 118 7.55 -9.62 2.49
C LYS A 118 6.62 -9.22 1.34
N LEU A 119 6.55 -7.92 1.06
CA LEU A 119 5.68 -7.41 0.00
C LEU A 119 6.10 -7.97 -1.35
N LEU A 120 7.39 -7.90 -1.70
CA LEU A 120 7.91 -8.39 -2.97
C LEU A 120 7.70 -9.90 -3.16
N ALA A 121 7.78 -10.69 -2.08
CA ALA A 121 7.46 -12.12 -2.15
C ALA A 121 5.99 -12.38 -2.54
N LEU A 122 5.06 -11.55 -2.04
CA LEU A 122 3.65 -11.59 -2.42
C LEU A 122 3.45 -11.09 -3.86
N LEU A 123 4.12 -10.01 -4.26
CA LEU A 123 4.03 -9.50 -5.63
C LEU A 123 4.52 -10.51 -6.66
N ASN A 124 5.52 -11.34 -6.32
CA ASN A 124 6.08 -12.33 -7.23
C ASN A 124 5.11 -13.49 -7.57
N ILE A 125 4.05 -13.69 -6.78
CA ILE A 125 3.05 -14.73 -7.02
C ILE A 125 1.74 -14.17 -7.57
N MET A 126 1.70 -12.89 -7.96
CA MET A 126 0.53 -12.18 -8.48
C MET A 126 0.92 -11.35 -9.71
N ASP A 127 -0.05 -10.99 -10.56
CA ASP A 127 0.16 -10.02 -11.64
C ASP A 127 -0.22 -8.62 -11.13
N VAL A 128 0.75 -7.93 -10.53
CA VAL A 128 0.52 -6.66 -9.82
C VAL A 128 0.97 -5.46 -10.66
N GLN A 129 0.05 -4.50 -10.81
CA GLN A 129 0.24 -3.28 -11.57
C GLN A 129 0.02 -2.05 -10.67
N PRO A 130 1.09 -1.41 -10.18
CA PRO A 130 0.98 -0.13 -9.48
C PRO A 130 0.59 1.00 -10.46
N VAL A 131 -0.40 1.81 -10.09
CA VAL A 131 -0.95 2.86 -10.96
C VAL A 131 -0.38 4.22 -10.59
N GLN A 132 0.11 4.96 -11.60
CA GLN A 132 0.59 6.33 -11.42
C GLN A 132 -0.53 7.25 -10.91
N LYS A 133 -0.18 8.17 -10.01
CA LYS A 133 -1.14 9.13 -9.45
C LYS A 133 -1.86 9.97 -10.49
N SER A 134 -1.11 10.47 -11.47
CA SER A 134 -1.64 11.25 -12.60
C SER A 134 -2.71 10.52 -13.40
N VAL A 135 -2.69 9.19 -13.44
CA VAL A 135 -3.68 8.38 -14.16
C VAL A 135 -4.98 8.27 -13.38
N TRP A 136 -4.89 8.02 -12.07
CA TRP A 136 -6.09 7.74 -11.27
C TRP A 136 -6.73 8.97 -10.65
N GLU A 137 -5.98 10.07 -10.45
CA GLU A 137 -6.55 11.32 -9.95
C GLU A 137 -7.50 12.00 -10.94
N GLN A 138 -7.34 11.71 -12.24
CA GLN A 138 -8.23 12.15 -13.30
C GLN A 138 -9.52 11.32 -13.38
N ASN A 139 -9.54 10.13 -12.75
CA ASN A 139 -10.69 9.26 -12.72
C ASN A 139 -11.52 9.53 -11.46
N TYR A 140 -12.68 10.17 -11.65
CA TYR A 140 -13.56 10.60 -10.56
C TYR A 140 -13.94 9.46 -9.60
N GLU A 141 -14.30 8.27 -10.12
CA GLU A 141 -14.74 7.15 -9.28
C GLU A 141 -13.59 6.60 -8.42
N ILE A 142 -12.38 6.54 -8.96
CA ILE A 142 -11.20 6.11 -8.21
C ILE A 142 -10.81 7.15 -7.16
N ALA A 143 -10.75 8.43 -7.55
CA ALA A 143 -10.43 9.51 -6.63
C ALA A 143 -11.44 9.59 -5.47
N LYS A 144 -12.74 9.40 -5.76
CA LYS A 144 -13.81 9.34 -4.76
C LYS A 144 -13.63 8.16 -3.80
N LYS A 145 -13.25 6.97 -4.29
CA LYS A 145 -12.97 5.82 -3.42
C LYS A 145 -11.80 6.10 -2.47
N LEU A 146 -10.70 6.67 -2.96
CA LEU A 146 -9.58 7.06 -2.10
C LEU A 146 -9.98 8.11 -1.06
N LEU A 147 -10.81 9.08 -1.44
CA LEU A 147 -11.36 10.06 -0.50
C LEU A 147 -12.25 9.41 0.58
N GLN A 148 -13.11 8.47 0.22
CA GLN A 148 -13.93 7.72 1.18
C GLN A 148 -13.08 6.95 2.19
N VAL A 149 -11.95 6.37 1.75
CA VAL A 149 -11.00 5.72 2.64
C VAL A 149 -10.31 6.73 3.56
N ALA A 150 -9.98 7.93 3.06
CA ALA A 150 -9.43 9.01 3.86
C ALA A 150 -10.43 9.51 4.92
N GLU A 151 -11.70 9.68 4.56
CA GLU A 151 -12.77 10.09 5.47
C GLU A 151 -13.05 9.02 6.53
N PHE A 152 -13.02 7.73 6.17
CA PHE A 152 -13.09 6.62 7.13
C PHE A 152 -11.94 6.69 8.15
N ASN A 153 -10.73 7.00 7.68
CA ASN A 153 -9.57 7.19 8.56
C ASN A 153 -9.74 8.38 9.52
N ALA A 154 -10.35 9.48 9.05
CA ALA A 154 -10.57 10.67 9.86
C ALA A 154 -11.72 10.53 10.86
N SER A 155 -12.73 9.73 10.52
CA SER A 155 -13.93 9.50 11.34
C SER A 155 -13.79 8.35 12.32
N SER A 156 -12.86 7.42 12.10
CA SER A 156 -12.54 6.35 13.05
C SER A 156 -11.84 6.95 14.27
N PRO A 157 -12.52 7.09 15.42
CA PRO A 157 -11.90 7.61 16.63
C PRO A 157 -10.86 6.59 17.10
N LYS A 158 -9.66 7.08 17.43
CA LYS A 158 -8.65 6.28 18.14
C LYS A 158 -9.11 5.91 19.53
#